data_AF-T1AWP9-F1
#
_entry.id   AF-T1AWP9-F1
#
_cell.length_a   1.000
_cell.length_b   1.000
_cell.length_c   1.000
_cell.angle_alpha   90.00
_cell.angle_beta   90.00
_cell.angle_gamma   90.00
#
_symmetry.space_group_name_H-M   'P 1'
#
loop_
_entity.id
_entity.type
_entity.pdbx_description
1 polymer ?
#
loop_
_entity_poly.entity_id
_entity_poly.type
_entity_poly.pdbx_seq_one_letter_code
_entity_poly.pdbx_strand_id
1 'polypeptide(L)' 'MSTLTPREIVQELDKHIIGQTAAKRAVAIALRNRWRRMQVLEPLRQE' A
#
# COMPACT_ATOMS: atom_id res chain seq x y z
N MET A 1 -7.44 -1.18 -10.12
CA MET A 1 -6.58 -1.85 -9.12
C MET A 1 -7.45 -2.27 -7.96
N SER A 2 -7.64 -3.58 -7.78
CA SER A 2 -8.39 -4.17 -6.67
C SER A 2 -7.93 -3.52 -5.35
N THR A 3 -8.88 -3.21 -4.46
CA THR A 3 -8.72 -2.42 -3.24
C THR A 3 -7.97 -3.16 -2.14
N LEU A 4 -6.87 -3.83 -2.48
CA LEU A 4 -6.04 -4.59 -1.56
C LEU A 4 -5.68 -3.73 -0.35
N THR A 5 -5.97 -4.29 0.82
CA THR A 5 -5.56 -3.75 2.11
C THR A 5 -4.06 -3.99 2.29
N PRO A 6 -3.38 -3.21 3.15
CA PRO A 6 -1.96 -3.45 3.44
C PRO A 6 -1.67 -4.88 3.89
N ARG A 7 -2.62 -5.54 4.59
CA ARG A 7 -2.46 -6.92 5.06
C ARG A 7 -2.45 -7.93 3.91
N GLU A 8 -3.35 -7.76 2.95
CA GLU A 8 -3.42 -8.63 1.76
C GLU A 8 -2.18 -8.44 0.87
N ILE A 9 -1.67 -7.21 0.75
CA ILE A 9 -0.41 -6.94 0.03
C ILE A 9 0.77 -7.67 0.70
N VAL A 10 0.87 -7.62 2.04
CA VAL A 10 1.93 -8.33 2.77
C VAL A 10 1.81 -9.84 2.58
N GLN A 11 0.59 -10.39 2.65
CA GLN A 11 0.35 -11.82 2.41
C GLN A 11 0.76 -12.25 0.99
N GLU A 12 0.53 -11.39 -0.01
CA GLU A 12 0.99 -11.67 -1.37
C GLU A 12 2.52 -11.65 -1.47
N LEU A 13 3.17 -10.69 -0.80
CA LEU A 13 4.64 -10.62 -0.75
C LEU A 13 5.26 -11.79 0.04
N ASP A 14 4.57 -12.34 1.03
CA ASP A 14 5.01 -13.54 1.77
C ASP A 14 5.10 -14.79 0.91
N LYS A 15 4.36 -14.88 -0.20
CA LYS A 15 4.45 -16.01 -1.15
C LYS A 15 5.76 -16.04 -1.95
N HIS A 16 6.43 -14.89 -2.08
CA HIS A 16 7.57 -14.72 -2.99
C HIS A 16 8.86 -14.27 -2.29
N ILE A 17 8.75 -13.67 -1.11
CA ILE A 17 9.88 -13.10 -0.36
C ILE A 17 9.87 -13.73 1.03
N ILE A 18 11.00 -14.23 1.52
CA ILE A 18 11.09 -14.79 2.88
C ILE A 18 11.59 -13.71 3.84
N GLY A 19 10.95 -13.59 5.01
CA GLY A 19 11.32 -12.63 6.05
C GLY A 19 10.98 -11.17 5.71
N GLN A 20 11.81 -10.23 6.13
CA GLN A 20 11.70 -8.79 5.82
C GLN A 20 10.35 -8.15 6.18
N THR A 21 9.75 -8.54 7.30
CA THR A 21 8.41 -8.09 7.74
C THR A 21 8.25 -6.57 7.76
N ALA A 22 9.27 -5.85 8.25
CA ALA A 22 9.25 -4.39 8.31
C ALA A 22 9.20 -3.76 6.90
N ALA A 23 10.01 -4.27 5.97
CA ALA A 23 10.06 -3.76 4.60
C ALA A 23 8.75 -4.03 3.85
N LYS A 24 8.19 -5.25 3.96
CA LYS A 24 6.90 -5.59 3.34
C LYS A 24 5.78 -4.69 3.84
N ARG A 25 5.73 -4.45 5.15
CA ARG A 25 4.75 -3.54 5.76
C ARG A 25 4.91 -2.12 5.26
N ALA A 26 6.14 -1.62 5.17
CA ALA A 26 6.43 -0.27 4.67
C ALA A 26 5.94 -0.10 3.22
N VAL A 27 6.27 -1.05 2.34
CA VAL A 27 5.86 -1.02 0.93
C VAL A 27 4.34 -1.13 0.78
N ALA A 28 3.69 -2.01 1.54
CA ALA A 28 2.24 -2.17 1.53
C ALA A 28 1.50 -0.89 1.97
N ILE A 29 2.00 -0.21 3.00
CA ILE A 29 1.47 1.09 3.45
C ILE A 29 1.67 2.16 2.38
N ALA A 30 2.86 2.23 1.77
CA ALA A 30 3.15 3.22 0.73
C ALA A 30 2.22 3.06 -0.49
N LEU A 31 2.01 1.83 -0.96
CA LEU A 31 1.05 1.50 -2.02
C LEU A 31 -0.37 1.93 -1.65
N ARG A 32 -0.82 1.62 -0.43
CA ARG A 32 -2.16 2.02 0.04
C ARG A 32 -2.32 3.53 0.15
N ASN A 33 -1.29 4.24 0.62
CA ASN A 33 -1.30 5.69 0.70
C ASN A 33 -1.33 6.34 -0.69
N ARG A 34 -0.65 5.77 -1.68
CA ARG A 34 -0.79 6.21 -3.08
C ARG A 34 -2.21 6.05 -3.58
N TRP A 35 -2.83 4.89 -3.35
CA TRP A 35 -4.23 4.67 -3.72
C TRP A 35 -5.17 5.64 -3.01
N ARG A 36 -5.01 5.85 -1.70
CA ARG A 36 -5.79 6.83 -0.92
C ARG A 36 -5.66 8.23 -1.50
N ARG A 37 -4.45 8.67 -1.86
CA ARG A 37 -4.22 9.98 -2.49
C ARG A 37 -4.95 10.14 -3.82
N MET A 38 -5.11 9.08 -4.61
CA MET A 38 -5.91 9.14 -5.85
C MET A 38 -7.42 9.24 -5.61
N GLN A 39 -7.89 8.92 -4.40
CA GLN A 39 -9.31 9.03 -4.02
C GLN A 39 -9.63 10.36 -3.33
N VAL A 40 -8.62 11.20 -3.04
CA VAL A 40 -8.85 12.55 -2.50
C VAL A 40 -9.24 13.46 -3.67
N LEU A 41 -10.36 14.15 -3.56
CA LEU A 41 -10.85 15.12 -4.56
C LEU A 41 -9.87 16.31 -4.71
N GLU A 42 -9.82 16.87 -5.93
CA GLU A 42 -8.86 17.89 -6.39
C GLU A 42 -8.53 19.08 -5.45
N PRO A 43 -9.46 19.71 -4.68
CA PRO A 43 -9.16 20.98 -4.01
C PRO A 43 -8.19 20.88 -2.82
N LEU A 44 -7.77 19.68 -2.40
CA LEU A 44 -6.80 19.44 -1.32
C LEU A 44 -5.44 18.87 -1.82
N ARG A 45 -5.21 18.82 -3.14
CA ARG A 45 -3.99 18.21 -3.72
C ARG A 45 -2.78 19.15 -3.83
N GLN A 46 -2.91 20.45 -3.52
CA GLN A 46 -1.89 21.47 -3.83
C GLN A 46 -1.31 22.28 -2.65
N GLU A 47 -1.57 21.90 -1.39
CA GLU A 47 -0.89 22.54 -0.25
C GLU A 47 0.25 21.67 0.32
#